data_AF-A0A7J3XM59-F1
#
_entry.id   AF-A0A7J3XM59-F1
#
_cell.length_a   1.000
_cell.length_b   1.000
_cell.length_c   1.000
_cell.angle_alpha   90.00
_cell.angle_beta   90.00
_cell.angle_gamma   90.00
#
_symmetry.space_group_name_H-M   'P 1'
#
loop_
_entity.id
_entity.type
_entity.pdbx_description
1 polymer ?
#
loop_
_entity_poly.entity_id
_entity_poly.type
_entity_poly.pdbx_seq_one_letter_code
_entity_poly.pdbx_strand_id
1 'polypeptide(L)' 'MRREYKIVSCPNCGHLQITFAELSFTCYGCGKKNYVSSKYVLYRSENQEDARAMLLSLKMKKACKL' A
#
# COMPACT_ATOMS: atom_id res chain seq x y z
N MET A 1 1.07 20.68 -6.36
CA MET A 1 1.59 19.30 -6.45
C MET A 1 0.52 18.36 -5.92
N ARG A 2 -0.11 17.54 -6.76
CA ARG A 2 -1.12 16.56 -6.30
C ARG A 2 -0.40 15.39 -5.64
N ARG A 3 -0.82 15.01 -4.43
CA ARG A 3 -0.29 13.85 -3.72
C ARG A 3 -1.08 12.62 -4.16
N GLU A 4 -0.45 11.73 -4.93
CA GLU A 4 -1.04 10.45 -5.32
C GLU A 4 -0.89 9.44 -4.17
N TYR A 5 -2.00 8.90 -3.69
CA TYR A 5 -2.05 7.84 -2.70
C TYR A 5 -1.85 6.49 -3.39
N LYS A 6 -0.88 5.72 -2.94
CA LYS A 6 -0.54 4.41 -3.48
C LYS A 6 -0.73 3.36 -2.40
N ILE A 7 -1.39 2.27 -2.73
CA ILE A 7 -1.46 1.10 -1.85
C ILE A 7 -0.31 0.19 -2.22
N VAL A 8 0.59 -0.07 -1.26
CA VAL A 8 1.76 -0.92 -1.45
C VAL A 8 1.69 -2.16 -0.57
N SER A 9 2.16 -3.28 -1.09
CA SER A 9 2.39 -4.51 -0.33
C SER A 9 3.86 -4.62 0.04
N CYS A 10 4.16 -4.80 1.32
CA CYS A 10 5.52 -5.07 1.76
C CYS A 10 5.99 -6.43 1.23
N PRO A 11 7.13 -6.50 0.51
CA PRO A 11 7.67 -7.78 0.03
C PRO A 11 8.22 -8.65 1.16
N ASN A 12 8.57 -8.06 2.32
CA ASN A 12 9.13 -8.78 3.46
C ASN A 12 8.07 -9.47 4.32
N CYS A 13 6.97 -8.77 4.64
CA CYS A 13 5.96 -9.27 5.59
C CYS A 13 4.52 -9.33 5.01
N GLY A 14 4.32 -8.93 3.75
CA GLY A 14 3.00 -8.92 3.13
C GLY A 14 2.03 -7.84 3.65
N HIS A 15 2.47 -6.98 4.58
CA HIS A 15 1.66 -5.89 5.12
C HIS A 15 1.25 -4.91 4.02
N LEU A 16 -0.03 -4.51 4.04
CA LEU A 16 -0.59 -3.54 3.11
C LEU A 16 -0.70 -2.18 3.79
N GLN A 17 -0.16 -1.14 3.17
CA GLN A 17 -0.29 0.23 3.66
C GLN A 17 -0.46 1.23 2.52
N ILE A 18 -0.96 2.42 2.86
CA ILE A 18 -1.01 3.56 1.96
C ILE A 18 0.31 4.34 2.10
N THR A 19 0.86 4.77 0.96
CA THR A 19 2.03 5.64 0.89
C THR A 19 1.81 6.71 -0.17
N PHE A 20 2.33 7.91 0.06
CA PHE A 20 2.45 8.97 -0.94
C PHE A 20 3.89 9.09 -1.46
N ALA A 21 4.79 8.20 -1.02
CA ALA A 21 6.18 8.24 -1.43
C ALA A 21 6.35 7.84 -2.90
N GLU A 22 7.33 8.45 -3.55
CA GLU A 22 7.65 8.19 -4.96
C GLU A 22 8.74 7.13 -5.12
N LEU A 23 9.77 7.17 -4.27
CA LEU A 23 10.96 6.31 -4.39
C LEU A 23 10.96 5.14 -3.40
N SER A 24 10.72 5.42 -2.12
CA SER A 24 10.84 4.41 -1.06
C SER A 24 9.84 4.65 0.07
N PHE A 25 9.38 3.59 0.70
CA PHE A 25 8.48 3.63 1.84
C PHE A 25 9.01 2.74 2.96
N THR A 26 8.76 3.14 4.21
CA THR A 26 9.02 2.30 5.38
C THR A 26 7.77 1.49 5.70
N CYS A 27 7.92 0.18 5.85
CA CYS A 27 6.81 -0.69 6.19
C CYS A 27 6.41 -0.50 7.67
N TYR A 28 5.16 -0.16 7.95
CA TYR A 28 4.66 -0.03 9.33
C TYR A 28 4.54 -1.37 10.06
N GLY A 29 4.38 -2.47 9.32
CA GLY A 29 4.33 -3.82 9.90
C GLY A 29 5.68 -4.35 10.40
N CYS A 30 6.76 -4.21 9.62
CA CYS A 30 8.07 -4.80 9.93
C CYS A 30 9.22 -3.81 10.07
N GLY A 31 8.98 -2.50 9.93
CA GLY A 31 9.98 -1.44 10.06
C GLY A 31 10.99 -1.34 8.91
N LYS A 32 11.03 -2.29 7.95
CA LYS A 32 11.99 -2.26 6.84
C LYS A 32 11.64 -1.20 5.80
N LYS A 33 12.67 -0.50 5.31
CA LYS A 33 12.58 0.40 4.15
C LYS A 33 12.57 -0.41 2.86
N ASN A 34 11.60 -0.16 1.99
CA ASN A 34 11.44 -0.82 0.70
C ASN A 34 11.30 0.22 -0.41
N TYR A 35 11.64 -0.14 -1.65
CA TYR A 35 11.44 0.72 -2.81
C TYR A 35 10.01 0.60 -3.34
N VAL A 36 9.46 1.72 -3.80
CA VAL A 36 8.17 1.77 -4.47
C VAL A 36 8.36 1.24 -5.89
N SER A 37 8.29 -0.08 -6.05
CA SER A 37 8.30 -0.72 -7.37
C SER A 37 6.88 -0.97 -7.84
N SER A 38 6.58 -0.73 -9.12
CA SER A 38 5.25 -0.97 -9.72
C SER A 38 4.73 -2.39 -9.48
N LYS A 39 5.61 -3.37 -9.30
CA LYS A 39 5.25 -4.76 -8.95
C LYS A 39 4.55 -4.90 -7.59
N TYR A 40 4.85 -4.00 -6.64
CA TYR A 40 4.33 -4.03 -5.28
C TYR A 40 3.25 -2.97 -5.03
N VAL A 41 2.98 -2.10 -6.00
CA VAL A 41 1.89 -1.14 -5.97
C VAL A 41 0.62 -1.85 -6.47
N LEU A 42 -0.34 -1.99 -5.57
CA LEU A 42 -1.61 -2.66 -5.87
C LEU A 42 -2.66 -1.71 -6.41
N TYR A 43 -2.57 -0.43 -6.03
CA TYR A 43 -3.57 0.57 -6.38
C TYR A 43 -2.98 1.99 -6.28
N ARG A 44 -3.52 2.92 -7.06
CA ARG A 44 -3.18 4.34 -7.05
C ARG A 44 -4.46 5.16 -7.11
N SER A 45 -4.53 6.23 -6.34
CA SER A 45 -5.68 7.14 -6.31
C SER A 45 -5.24 8.54 -5.93
N GLU A 46 -5.90 9.54 -6.49
CA GLU A 46 -5.71 10.94 -6.09
C GLU A 46 -6.51 11.28 -4.83
N ASN A 47 -7.41 10.38 -4.39
CA ASN A 47 -8.32 10.63 -3.28
C ASN A 47 -8.01 9.71 -2.08
N GLN A 48 -7.92 10.31 -0.88
CA GLN A 48 -7.51 9.58 0.32
C GLN A 48 -8.57 8.57 0.77
N GLU A 49 -9.83 8.94 0.68
CA GLU A 49 -10.97 8.12 1.11
C GLU A 49 -11.07 6.85 0.28
N ASP A 50 -10.92 7.00 -1.03
CA ASP A 50 -10.90 5.92 -2.00
C ASP A 50 -9.72 4.95 -1.75
N ALA A 51 -8.51 5.48 -1.51
CA ALA A 51 -7.36 4.66 -1.13
C ALA A 51 -7.58 3.88 0.18
N ARG A 52 -8.29 4.47 1.16
CA ARG A 52 -8.64 3.78 2.41
C ARG A 52 -9.68 2.69 2.20
N ALA A 53 -10.73 2.96 1.42
CA ALA A 53 -11.75 1.97 1.07
C ALA A 53 -11.11 0.77 0.37
N MET A 54 -10.26 1.02 -0.62
CA MET A 54 -9.55 -0.03 -1.35
C MET A 54 -8.57 -0.82 -0.46
N LEU A 55 -7.89 -0.16 0.49
CA LEU A 55 -7.03 -0.86 1.45
C LEU A 55 -7.83 -1.83 2.32
N LEU A 56 -9.01 -1.41 2.80
CA LEU A 56 -9.91 -2.25 3.58
C LEU A 56 -10.40 -3.45 2.75
N SER A 57 -10.86 -3.21 1.53
CA SER A 57 -11.29 -4.28 0.62
C SER A 57 -10.17 -5.28 0.32
N LEU A 58 -8.93 -4.82 0.14
CA LEU A 58 -7.77 -5.69 -0.08
C LEU A 58 -7.41 -6.52 1.17
N LYS A 59 -7.52 -5.93 2.38
CA LYS A 59 -7.34 -6.65 3.64
C LYS A 59 -8.41 -7.72 3.84
N MET A 60 -9.67 -7.41 3.55
CA MET A 60 -10.78 -8.38 3.61
C MET A 60 -10.60 -9.53 2.62
N LYS A 61 -10.20 -9.23 1.37
CA LYS A 61 -9.89 -10.28 0.37
C LYS A 61 -8.73 -11.19 0.79
N LYS A 62 -7.73 -10.66 1.48
CA LYS A 62 -6.65 -11.49 2.07
C LYS A 62 -7.15 -12.34 3.24
N ALA A 63 -8.05 -11.82 4.07
CA ALA A 63 -8.62 -12.55 5.20
C ALA A 63 -9.58 -13.68 4.76
N CYS A 64 -10.31 -13.48 3.67
CA CYS A 64 -11.26 -14.46 3.11
C CYS A 64 -10.60 -15.65 2.37
N LYS A 65 -9.26 -15.73 2.37
CA LYS A 65 -8.50 -16.87 1.80
C LYS A 65 -8.11 -17.93 2.85
N LEU A 66 -8.78 -17.94 4.00
CA LEU A 66 -8.62 -18.93 5.07
C LEU A 66 -9.77 -19.93 5.05
#